data_AF-A0A5B2U980-F1
#
_entry.id   AF-A0A5B2U980-F1
#
_cell.length_a   1.000
_cell.length_b   1.000
_cell.length_c   1.000
_cell.angle_alpha   90.00
_cell.angle_beta   90.00
_cell.angle_gamma   90.00
#
_symmetry.space_group_name_H-M   'P 1'
#
loop_
_entity.id
_entity.type
_entity.pdbx_description
1 polymer ?
#
loop_
_entity_poly.entity_id
_entity_poly.type
_entity_poly.pdbx_seq_one_letter_code
_entity_poly.pdbx_strand_id
1 'polypeptide(L)'
;MKTLEKTNPSNESQSLESQVEDFWKNDDLVNQLAKTEPTVNIIDKNGVYKLKVSAPGFKKKDFKVAVEDGTLIISAATSAEKKEEKENYVRKEFSASSFVRSFRLPDSISLGHIKANYKGGLLNITINKSNLDKKEVKEIKIR
;
A
#
# COMPACT_ATOMS: atom_id res chain seq x y z
N MET A 1 -31.62 -36.62 6.63
CA MET A 1 -30.98 -35.68 7.57
C MET A 1 -29.78 -35.07 6.88
N LYS A 2 -29.77 -33.75 6.65
CA LYS A 2 -28.67 -33.06 5.94
C LYS A 2 -27.86 -32.31 7.00
N THR A 3 -26.65 -32.78 7.26
CA THR A 3 -25.72 -32.19 8.22
C THR A 3 -25.27 -30.83 7.70
N LEU A 4 -25.57 -29.76 8.44
CA LEU A 4 -25.06 -28.42 8.18
C LEU A 4 -23.72 -28.29 8.90
N GLU A 5 -22.62 -28.24 8.15
CA GLU A 5 -21.32 -27.86 8.69
C GLU A 5 -21.38 -26.38 9.10
N LYS A 6 -21.25 -26.14 10.41
CA LYS A 6 -20.96 -24.80 10.94
C LYS A 6 -19.53 -24.47 10.54
N THR A 7 -19.37 -23.61 9.54
CA THR A 7 -18.05 -23.04 9.21
C THR A 7 -17.59 -22.17 10.36
N ASN A 8 -16.39 -22.48 10.84
CA ASN A 8 -15.76 -21.86 12.00
C ASN A 8 -15.21 -20.48 11.58
N PRO A 9 -15.62 -19.36 12.21
CA PRO A 9 -15.27 -18.00 11.76
C PRO A 9 -13.77 -17.65 11.87
N SER A 10 -12.97 -18.48 12.54
CA SER A 10 -11.52 -18.29 12.67
C SER A 10 -10.70 -18.66 11.43
N ASN A 11 -11.24 -19.52 10.54
CA ASN A 11 -10.51 -19.93 9.33
C ASN A 11 -10.63 -18.91 8.19
N GLU A 12 -11.70 -18.11 8.15
CA GLU A 12 -11.89 -17.09 7.11
C GLU A 12 -10.97 -15.88 7.29
N SER A 13 -10.69 -15.46 8.53
CA SER A 13 -9.75 -14.35 8.77
C SER A 13 -8.32 -14.71 8.39
N GLN A 14 -7.89 -15.94 8.66
CA GLN A 14 -6.56 -16.42 8.31
C GLN A 14 -6.38 -16.57 6.79
N SER A 15 -7.41 -16.99 6.06
CA SER A 15 -7.34 -17.14 4.60
C SER A 15 -7.36 -15.81 3.86
N LEU A 16 -8.00 -14.78 4.41
CA LEU A 16 -7.97 -13.43 3.86
C LEU A 16 -6.62 -12.75 4.11
N GLU A 17 -6.04 -12.91 5.30
CA GLU A 17 -4.70 -12.40 5.62
C GLU A 17 -3.64 -13.01 4.69
N SER A 18 -3.68 -14.33 4.46
CA SER A 18 -2.73 -15.00 3.56
C SER A 18 -2.91 -14.58 2.10
N GLN A 19 -4.14 -14.45 1.62
CA GLN A 19 -4.41 -13.96 0.26
C GLN A 19 -3.88 -12.54 0.07
N VAL A 20 -4.11 -11.67 1.05
CA VAL A 20 -3.58 -10.29 1.04
C VAL A 20 -2.06 -10.31 1.01
N GLU A 21 -1.41 -11.10 1.86
CA GLU A 21 0.05 -11.21 1.88
C GLU A 21 0.62 -11.68 0.53
N ASP A 22 -0.01 -12.67 -0.10
CA ASP A 22 0.36 -13.15 -1.42
C ASP A 22 0.15 -12.08 -2.50
N PHE A 23 -0.92 -11.28 -2.41
CA PHE A 23 -1.12 -10.13 -3.30
C PHE A 23 0.02 -9.11 -3.19
N TRP A 24 0.40 -8.69 -1.99
CA TRP A 24 1.48 -7.70 -1.79
C TRP A 24 2.86 -8.25 -2.14
N LYS A 25 3.12 -9.55 -1.91
CA LYS A 25 4.39 -10.20 -2.31
C LYS A 25 4.57 -10.24 -3.82
N ASN A 26 3.49 -10.45 -4.58
CA ASN A 26 3.57 -10.47 -6.04
C ASN A 26 3.85 -9.07 -6.61
N ASP A 27 3.30 -8.02 -6.01
CA ASP A 27 3.62 -6.64 -6.39
C ASP A 27 5.09 -6.31 -6.12
N ASP A 28 5.64 -6.76 -4.99
CA ASP A 28 7.06 -6.58 -4.67
C ASP A 28 7.98 -7.18 -5.75
N LEU A 29 7.63 -8.32 -6.36
CA LEU A 29 8.39 -8.93 -7.44
C LEU A 29 8.36 -8.11 -8.74
N VAL A 30 7.20 -7.57 -9.13
CA VAL A 30 7.05 -6.72 -10.32
C VAL A 30 7.83 -5.41 -10.16
N ASN A 31 7.72 -4.83 -8.99
CA ASN A 31 8.38 -3.61 -8.58
C ASN A 31 9.92 -3.78 -8.42
N GLN A 32 10.40 -4.95 -7.96
CA GLN A 32 11.83 -5.27 -7.79
C GLN A 32 12.62 -5.33 -9.10
N LEU A 33 11.95 -5.52 -10.24
CA LEU A 33 12.59 -5.47 -11.56
C LEU A 33 12.91 -4.03 -12.01
N ALA A 34 12.34 -3.01 -11.34
CA ALA A 34 12.66 -1.60 -11.57
C ALA A 34 13.83 -1.16 -10.65
N LYS A 35 14.95 -0.82 -11.29
CA LYS A 35 16.30 -0.71 -10.70
C LYS A 35 16.51 0.39 -9.63
N THR A 36 15.50 1.21 -9.30
CA THR A 36 15.66 2.40 -8.44
C THR A 36 14.43 2.70 -7.59
N GLU A 37 13.75 1.68 -7.09
CA GLU A 37 12.54 1.94 -6.32
C GLU A 37 12.79 2.13 -4.82
N PRO A 38 12.08 3.07 -4.18
CA PRO A 38 12.18 3.30 -2.74
C PRO A 38 11.77 2.04 -1.97
N THR A 39 12.40 1.81 -0.81
CA THR A 39 11.99 0.71 0.08
C THR A 39 10.66 1.04 0.74
N VAL A 40 9.82 0.01 0.89
CA VAL A 40 8.46 0.14 1.45
C VAL A 40 8.24 -0.86 2.57
N ASN A 41 7.60 -0.40 3.65
CA ASN A 41 7.05 -1.28 4.67
C ASN A 41 5.53 -1.17 4.66
N ILE A 42 4.85 -2.30 4.78
CA ILE A 42 3.39 -2.39 4.81
C ILE A 42 2.99 -3.03 6.13
N ILE A 43 2.12 -2.35 6.86
CA ILE A 43 1.63 -2.80 8.17
C ILE A 43 0.13 -2.95 8.07
N ASP A 44 -0.37 -4.16 8.31
CA ASP A 44 -1.79 -4.43 8.50
C ASP A 44 -2.09 -4.52 10.00
N LYS A 45 -2.90 -3.59 10.53
CA LYS A 45 -3.29 -3.65 11.94
C LYS A 45 -4.60 -2.92 12.22
N ASN A 46 -5.47 -3.55 13.02
CA ASN A 46 -6.69 -2.95 13.58
C ASN A 46 -7.60 -2.32 12.51
N GLY A 47 -7.80 -3.00 11.37
CA GLY A 47 -8.64 -2.49 10.29
C GLY A 47 -8.01 -1.33 9.51
N VAL A 48 -6.69 -1.15 9.58
CA VAL A 48 -5.97 -0.08 8.90
C VAL A 48 -4.70 -0.64 8.25
N TYR A 49 -4.49 -0.33 6.97
CA TYR A 49 -3.20 -0.50 6.31
C TYR A 49 -2.36 0.77 6.46
N LYS A 50 -1.08 0.61 6.80
CA LYS A 50 -0.09 1.68 6.82
C LYS A 50 1.07 1.34 5.91
N LEU A 51 1.25 2.13 4.86
CA LEU A 51 2.41 2.04 3.98
C LEU A 51 3.41 3.11 4.38
N LYS A 52 4.68 2.74 4.47
CA LYS A 52 5.81 3.63 4.76
C LYS A 52 6.83 3.51 3.64
N VAL A 53 6.94 4.55 2.82
CA VAL A 53 7.83 4.60 1.65
C VAL A 53 9.03 5.50 1.98
N SER A 54 10.23 4.94 1.91
CA SER A 54 11.49 5.68 2.11
C SER A 54 11.84 6.46 0.85
N ALA A 55 11.66 7.78 0.89
CA ALA A 55 11.87 8.65 -0.26
C ALA A 55 12.63 9.94 0.16
N PRO A 56 13.88 9.83 0.64
CA PRO A 56 14.69 11.00 0.94
C PRO A 56 15.00 11.82 -0.32
N GLY A 57 15.23 13.12 -0.16
CA GLY A 57 15.56 14.02 -1.29
C GLY A 57 14.35 14.63 -2.02
N PHE A 58 13.14 14.09 -1.83
CA PHE A 58 11.91 14.63 -2.42
C PHE A 58 11.23 15.67 -1.51
N LYS A 59 10.45 16.56 -2.11
CA LYS A 59 9.55 17.50 -1.43
C LYS A 59 8.10 17.01 -1.55
N LYS A 60 7.23 17.45 -0.64
CA LYS A 60 5.79 17.09 -0.65
C LYS A 60 5.12 17.27 -2.02
N LYS A 61 5.47 18.35 -2.71
CA LYS A 61 4.93 18.71 -4.03
C LYS A 61 5.41 17.82 -5.17
N ASP A 62 6.46 17.05 -4.96
CA ASP A 62 7.05 16.18 -5.98
C ASP A 62 6.31 14.83 -6.03
N PHE A 63 5.47 14.52 -5.04
CA PHE A 63 4.70 13.28 -4.97
C PHE A 63 3.31 13.41 -5.63
N LYS A 64 2.92 12.36 -6.35
CA LYS A 64 1.55 12.10 -6.78
C LYS A 64 1.12 10.73 -6.25
N VAL A 65 0.02 10.71 -5.52
CA VAL A 65 -0.62 9.50 -4.98
C VAL A 65 -2.01 9.41 -5.58
N ALA A 66 -2.29 8.31 -6.27
CA ALA A 66 -3.56 8.06 -6.95
C ALA A 66 -4.04 6.64 -6.67
N VAL A 67 -5.34 6.41 -6.83
CA VAL A 67 -5.90 5.05 -6.91
C VAL A 67 -6.64 4.93 -8.23
N GLU A 68 -6.24 3.97 -9.05
CA GLU A 68 -6.80 3.67 -10.36
C GLU A 68 -7.08 2.17 -10.43
N ASP A 69 -8.31 1.77 -10.78
CA ASP A 69 -8.72 0.36 -10.91
C ASP A 69 -8.31 -0.55 -9.76
N GLY A 70 -8.52 -0.08 -8.52
CA GLY A 70 -8.15 -0.83 -7.30
C GLY A 70 -6.65 -0.91 -7.04
N THR A 71 -5.83 -0.10 -7.72
CA THR A 71 -4.38 -0.05 -7.57
C THR A 71 -3.95 1.30 -7.03
N LEU A 72 -3.29 1.32 -5.88
CA LEU A 72 -2.62 2.49 -5.33
C LEU A 72 -1.31 2.73 -6.08
N ILE A 73 -1.21 3.90 -6.71
CA ILE A 73 -0.04 4.33 -7.47
C ILE A 73 0.62 5.49 -6.74
N ILE A 74 1.89 5.31 -6.40
CA ILE A 74 2.73 6.31 -5.73
C ILE A 74 3.86 6.66 -6.70
N SER A 75 3.95 7.93 -7.08
CA SER A 75 5.03 8.41 -7.94
C SER A 75 5.66 9.66 -7.37
N ALA A 76 6.95 9.84 -7.62
CA ALA A 76 7.63 11.10 -7.36
C ALA A 76 8.69 11.36 -8.41
N ALA A 77 8.90 12.63 -8.77
CA ALA A 77 9.96 13.03 -9.68
C ALA A 77 10.52 14.40 -9.27
N THR A 78 11.85 14.50 -9.19
CA THR A 78 12.54 15.77 -8.97
C THR A 78 12.94 16.37 -10.31
N SER A 79 12.90 17.69 -10.42
CA SER A 79 13.45 18.42 -11.58
C SER A 79 14.96 18.63 -11.49
N ALA A 80 15.63 18.03 -10.49
CA ALA A 80 17.03 18.29 -10.18
C ALA A 80 18.00 17.74 -11.24
N GLU A 81 17.60 16.75 -12.05
CA GLU A 81 18.44 16.17 -13.12
C GLU A 81 19.09 17.23 -14.02
N LYS A 82 18.35 18.28 -14.40
CA LYS A 82 18.87 19.34 -15.28
C LYS A 82 19.94 20.23 -14.64
N LYS A 83 20.06 20.25 -13.31
CA LYS A 83 21.13 20.98 -12.60
C LYS A 83 22.36 20.11 -12.35
N GLU A 84 22.16 18.80 -12.13
CA GLU A 84 23.23 17.86 -11.81
C GLU A 84 24.20 17.61 -12.98
N GLU A 85 23.75 17.74 -14.24
CA GLU A 85 24.64 17.61 -15.42
C GLU A 85 25.79 18.64 -15.46
N LYS A 86 25.75 19.69 -14.63
CA LYS A 86 26.74 20.77 -14.60
C LYS A 86 27.74 20.66 -13.44
N GLU A 87 27.66 19.63 -12.61
CA GLU A 87 28.51 19.45 -11.44
C GLU A 87 29.62 18.40 -11.67
N ASN A 88 30.83 18.69 -11.18
CA ASN A 88 31.96 17.75 -11.24
C ASN A 88 31.92 16.80 -10.04
N TYR A 89 31.20 15.69 -10.16
CA TYR A 89 31.17 14.66 -9.12
C TYR A 89 32.46 13.84 -9.07
N VAL A 90 33.07 13.70 -7.89
CA VAL A 90 34.13 12.71 -7.64
C VAL A 90 33.55 11.29 -7.57
N ARG A 91 32.33 11.15 -7.04
CA ARG A 91 31.55 9.91 -6.97
C ARG A 91 30.07 10.24 -6.79
N LYS A 92 29.18 9.57 -7.53
CA LYS A 92 27.73 9.74 -7.46
C LYS A 92 27.06 8.39 -7.22
N GLU A 93 26.51 8.19 -6.03
CA GLU A 93 25.84 6.94 -5.64
C GLU A 93 24.32 7.05 -5.64
N PHE A 94 23.80 8.27 -5.55
CA PHE A 94 22.36 8.53 -5.65
C PHE A 94 21.98 8.68 -7.12
N SER A 95 21.11 7.81 -7.60
CA SER A 95 20.63 7.78 -8.99
C SER A 95 19.13 8.03 -9.12
N ALA A 96 18.38 8.01 -8.02
CA ALA A 96 16.92 8.11 -8.04
C ALA A 96 16.47 9.58 -8.18
N SER A 97 16.23 10.01 -9.42
CA SER A 97 15.59 11.28 -9.75
C SER A 97 14.06 11.18 -9.73
N SER A 98 13.53 9.97 -9.93
CA SER A 98 12.11 9.66 -9.94
C SER A 98 11.86 8.20 -9.59
N PHE A 99 10.63 7.90 -9.19
CA PHE A 99 10.15 6.53 -9.01
C PHE A 99 8.64 6.46 -9.23
N VAL A 100 8.17 5.24 -9.51
CA VAL A 100 6.77 4.84 -9.45
C VAL A 100 6.71 3.53 -8.70
N ARG A 101 5.76 3.38 -7.78
CA ARG A 101 5.46 2.16 -7.04
C ARG A 101 3.96 1.94 -7.12
N SER A 102 3.56 0.73 -7.47
CA SER A 102 2.15 0.37 -7.56
C SER A 102 1.83 -0.80 -6.64
N PHE A 103 0.63 -0.75 -6.08
CA PHE A 103 0.18 -1.60 -5.00
C PHE A 103 -1.29 -1.94 -5.18
N ARG A 104 -1.60 -3.21 -5.43
CA ARG A 104 -2.97 -3.66 -5.55
C ARG A 104 -3.65 -3.63 -4.20
N LEU A 105 -4.76 -2.92 -4.14
CA LEU A 105 -5.57 -2.81 -2.94
C LEU A 105 -6.59 -3.96 -2.90
N PRO A 106 -6.78 -4.62 -1.75
CA PRO A 106 -7.92 -5.51 -1.56
C PRO A 106 -9.26 -4.81 -1.77
N ASP A 107 -10.26 -5.55 -2.28
CA ASP A 107 -11.62 -5.05 -2.52
C ASP A 107 -12.32 -4.55 -1.24
N SER A 108 -11.80 -4.94 -0.08
CA SER A 108 -12.30 -4.54 1.24
C SER A 108 -11.86 -3.15 1.70
N ILE A 109 -11.29 -2.31 0.82
CA ILE A 109 -10.81 -0.96 1.16
C ILE A 109 -11.81 0.13 0.75
N SER A 110 -11.99 1.12 1.64
CA SER A 110 -12.81 2.29 1.36
C SER A 110 -11.91 3.43 0.87
N LEU A 111 -12.00 3.72 -0.43
CA LEU A 111 -11.18 4.77 -1.07
C LEU A 111 -11.39 6.17 -0.48
N GLY A 112 -12.53 6.41 0.19
CA GLY A 112 -12.85 7.68 0.83
C GLY A 112 -11.97 8.04 2.03
N HIS A 113 -11.15 7.10 2.55
CA HIS A 113 -10.39 7.27 3.79
C HIS A 113 -8.88 7.02 3.62
N ILE A 114 -8.31 7.45 2.48
CA ILE A 114 -6.86 7.44 2.27
C ILE A 114 -6.25 8.76 2.75
N LYS A 115 -5.25 8.68 3.63
CA LYS A 115 -4.49 9.85 4.11
C LYS A 115 -3.00 9.67 3.82
N ALA A 116 -2.35 10.72 3.33
CA ALA A 116 -0.91 10.73 3.08
C ALA A 116 -0.23 11.85 3.86
N ASN A 117 0.94 11.56 4.45
CA ASN A 117 1.79 12.55 5.09
C ASN A 117 3.26 12.25 4.80
N TYR A 118 4.01 13.26 4.42
CA TYR A 118 5.45 13.16 4.16
C TYR A 118 6.23 13.99 5.17
N LYS A 119 7.12 13.33 5.92
CA LYS A 119 7.95 13.95 6.96
C LYS A 119 9.27 13.20 7.09
N GLY A 120 10.39 13.94 7.12
CA GLY A 120 11.71 13.37 7.40
C GLY A 120 12.17 12.33 6.38
N GLY A 121 11.88 12.53 5.09
CA GLY A 121 12.23 11.56 4.04
C GLY A 121 11.31 10.34 3.95
N LEU A 122 10.23 10.30 4.75
CA LEU A 122 9.30 9.17 4.78
C LEU A 122 7.88 9.59 4.37
N LEU A 123 7.35 8.96 3.33
CA LEU A 123 5.95 9.07 2.94
C LEU A 123 5.15 8.00 3.69
N ASN A 124 4.17 8.44 4.48
CA ASN A 124 3.28 7.59 5.25
C ASN A 124 1.89 7.67 4.63
N ILE A 125 1.36 6.54 4.18
CA ILE A 125 0.00 6.42 3.66
C ILE A 125 -0.80 5.54 4.63
N THR A 126 -1.98 6.01 5.01
CA THR A 126 -2.90 5.31 5.89
C THR A 126 -4.21 5.07 5.15
N ILE A 127 -4.64 3.82 5.11
CA ILE A 127 -5.83 3.37 4.39
C ILE A 127 -6.70 2.61 5.38
N ASN A 128 -7.92 3.11 5.63
CA ASN A 128 -8.87 2.39 6.47
C ASN A 128 -9.54 1.29 5.65
N LYS A 129 -9.60 0.09 6.21
CA LYS A 129 -10.41 -1.00 5.64
C LYS A 129 -11.89 -0.62 5.77
N SER A 130 -12.66 -0.90 4.73
CA SER A 130 -14.11 -0.87 4.79
C SER A 130 -14.56 -1.85 5.88
N ASN A 131 -15.49 -1.43 6.73
CA ASN A 131 -16.24 -2.37 7.55
C ASN A 131 -17.19 -3.17 6.64
N LEU A 132 -16.65 -4.09 5.84
CA LEU A 132 -17.44 -5.20 5.34
C LEU A 132 -17.59 -6.15 6.53
N ASP A 133 -18.71 -5.99 7.24
CA ASP A 133 -19.30 -6.95 8.15
C ASP A 133 -18.64 -7.16 9.54
N LYS A 134 -18.98 -6.28 10.49
CA LYS A 134 -19.69 -6.83 11.66
C LYS A 134 -21.07 -7.26 11.15
N LYS A 135 -21.19 -8.48 10.62
CA LYS A 135 -22.51 -9.09 10.38
C LYS A 135 -23.19 -9.15 11.74
N GLU A 136 -24.13 -8.24 12.01
CA GLU A 136 -25.03 -8.39 13.14
C GLU A 136 -25.88 -9.63 12.87
N VAL A 137 -25.48 -10.75 13.46
CA VAL A 137 -26.30 -11.96 13.48
C VAL A 137 -27.54 -11.62 14.32
N LYS A 138 -28.65 -11.28 13.66
CA LYS A 138 -29.95 -11.19 14.32
C LYS A 138 -30.48 -12.60 14.53
N GLU A 139 -30.45 -13.06 15.77
CA GLU A 139 -31.12 -14.29 16.18
C GLU A 139 -32.65 -14.08 16.08
N ILE A 140 -33.31 -14.83 15.20
CA ILE A 140 -34.77 -14.81 15.08
C ILE A 140 -35.31 -15.95 15.94
N LYS A 141 -36.06 -15.63 16.99
CA LYS A 141 -36.78 -16.62 17.79
C LYS A 141 -37.96 -17.18 16.99
N ILE A 142 -37.96 -18.50 16.82
CA ILE A 142 -39.09 -19.25 16.25
C ILE A 142 -40.20 -19.29 17.32
N ARG A 143 -41.44 -19.00 16.91
CA ARG A 143 -42.66 -19.18 17.72
C ARG A 143 -43.41 -20.41 17.26
#